data_AF-A0A6J1N902-F1
#
_entry.id   AF-A0A6J1N902-F1
#
_cell.length_a   1.000
_cell.length_b   1.000
_cell.length_c   1.000
_cell.angle_alpha   90.00
_cell.angle_beta   90.00
_cell.angle_gamma   90.00
#
_symmetry.space_group_name_H-M   'P 1'
#
loop_
_entity.id
_entity.type
_entity.pdbx_description
1 polymer ?
#
loop_
_entity_poly.entity_id
_entity_poly.type
_entity_poly.pdbx_seq_one_letter_code
_entity_poly.pdbx_strand_id
1 'polypeptide(L)'
;MCDEERRALRTLASKHVSLIYKCTEQARTSIAEMGKYAEGMITITRNHMQFALTEVAKNMEAIGKMQNTKTLNVTACLKELSKAAVALGYELDLSLTNGRRHNDQSCEKLINCCTKARKNTDFAVSTLREKLYQCVYA
;
A
#
# COMPACT_ATOMS: atom_id res chain seq x y z
N MET A 1 22.08 32.49 28.18
CA MET A 1 21.95 31.94 26.82
C MET A 1 22.26 33.06 25.85
N CYS A 2 23.41 32.99 25.18
CA CYS A 2 23.84 34.01 24.24
C CYS A 2 22.99 33.98 22.95
N ASP A 3 22.95 35.07 22.20
CA ASP A 3 22.14 35.15 20.96
C ASP A 3 22.58 34.12 19.88
N GLU A 4 23.84 33.73 19.88
CA GLU A 4 24.37 32.66 19.01
C GLU A 4 23.80 31.28 19.34
N GLU A 5 23.63 30.96 20.62
CA GLU A 5 23.05 29.69 21.07
C GLU A 5 21.56 29.62 20.74
N ARG A 6 20.84 30.74 20.89
CA ARG A 6 19.44 30.87 20.44
C ARG A 6 19.31 30.69 18.92
N ARG A 7 20.24 31.24 18.14
CA ARG A 7 20.28 31.03 16.68
C ARG A 7 20.51 29.56 16.34
N ALA A 8 21.51 28.92 16.95
CA ALA A 8 21.82 27.51 16.73
C ALA A 8 20.63 26.59 17.07
N LEU A 9 19.94 26.89 18.18
CA LEU A 9 18.71 26.21 18.60
C LEU A 9 17.58 26.31 17.58
N ARG A 10 17.33 27.51 17.06
CA ARG A 10 16.32 27.73 16.01
C ARG A 10 16.68 26.96 14.74
N THR A 11 17.94 26.96 14.34
CA THR A 11 18.41 26.21 13.16
C THR A 11 18.25 24.70 13.34
N LEU A 12 18.52 24.18 14.54
CA LEU A 12 18.33 22.77 14.87
C LEU A 12 16.84 22.38 14.85
N ALA A 13 15.98 23.19 15.46
CA ALA A 13 14.53 23.00 15.44
C ALA A 13 14.00 22.99 13.99
N SER A 14 14.42 23.94 13.16
CA SER A 14 14.06 23.98 11.74
C SER A 14 14.52 22.73 10.97
N LYS A 15 15.71 22.20 11.27
CA LYS A 15 16.19 20.92 10.68
C LYS A 15 15.28 19.75 11.07
N HIS A 16 14.89 19.64 12.33
CA HIS A 16 14.00 18.55 12.76
C HIS A 16 12.60 18.66 12.16
N VAL A 17 12.03 19.87 12.12
CA VAL A 17 10.75 20.12 11.43
C VAL A 17 10.82 19.73 9.95
N SER A 18 11.93 20.07 9.27
CA SER A 18 12.11 19.69 7.85
C SER A 18 12.19 18.18 7.64
N LEU A 19 12.81 17.44 8.56
CA LEU A 19 12.92 15.97 8.49
C LEU A 19 11.56 15.30 8.72
N ILE A 20 10.80 15.79 9.70
CA ILE A 20 9.44 15.31 9.96
C ILE A 20 8.56 15.57 8.73
N TYR A 21 8.60 16.79 8.18
CA TYR A 21 7.84 17.15 6.99
C TYR A 21 8.18 16.26 5.79
N LYS A 22 9.47 15.90 5.62
CA LYS A 22 9.91 14.97 4.59
C LYS A 22 9.33 13.57 4.79
N CYS A 23 9.37 13.01 6.01
CA CYS A 23 8.76 11.70 6.28
C CYS A 23 7.23 11.74 6.04
N THR A 24 6.54 12.83 6.40
CA THR A 24 5.09 12.96 6.17
C THR A 24 4.72 13.10 4.70
N GLU A 25 5.51 13.82 3.90
CA GLU A 25 5.30 13.89 2.45
C GLU A 25 5.56 12.54 1.77
N GLN A 26 6.58 11.80 2.20
CA GLN A 26 6.82 10.43 1.73
C GLN A 26 5.67 9.48 2.07
N ALA A 27 5.07 9.62 3.26
CA ALA A 27 3.87 8.88 3.62
C ALA A 27 2.69 9.26 2.71
N ARG A 28 2.48 10.56 2.47
CA ARG A 28 1.42 11.06 1.58
C ARG A 28 1.53 10.50 0.17
N THR A 29 2.73 10.48 -0.40
CA THR A 29 2.96 9.90 -1.73
C THR A 29 2.71 8.41 -1.75
N SER A 30 3.16 7.67 -0.72
CA SER A 30 2.91 6.23 -0.62
C SER A 30 1.42 5.90 -0.52
N ILE A 31 0.63 6.70 0.20
CA ILE A 31 -0.83 6.54 0.29
C ILE A 31 -1.49 6.78 -1.08
N ALA A 32 -1.06 7.80 -1.81
CA ALA A 32 -1.58 8.10 -3.14
C ALA A 32 -1.26 6.98 -4.15
N GLU A 33 -0.06 6.40 -4.08
CA GLU A 33 0.32 5.23 -4.90
C GLU A 33 -0.52 4.00 -4.57
N MET A 34 -0.78 3.75 -3.29
CA MET A 34 -1.69 2.68 -2.87
C MET A 34 -3.11 2.87 -3.42
N GLY A 35 -3.63 4.10 -3.46
CA GLY A 35 -4.92 4.41 -4.07
C GLY A 35 -4.97 4.05 -5.56
N LYS A 36 -3.93 4.45 -6.32
CA LYS A 36 -3.80 4.08 -7.75
C LYS A 36 -3.66 2.58 -7.96
N TYR A 37 -2.90 1.92 -7.10
CA TYR A 37 -2.77 0.46 -7.13
C TYR A 37 -4.12 -0.22 -6.91
N ALA A 38 -4.89 0.21 -5.90
CA ALA A 38 -6.23 -0.32 -5.65
C ALA A 38 -7.17 -0.12 -6.86
N GLU A 39 -7.16 1.06 -7.48
CA GLU A 39 -7.94 1.33 -8.70
C GLU A 39 -7.55 0.44 -9.88
N GLY A 40 -6.24 0.21 -10.07
CA GLY A 40 -5.71 -0.73 -11.05
C GLY A 40 -6.18 -2.16 -10.77
N MET A 41 -6.14 -2.61 -9.52
CA MET A 41 -6.59 -3.94 -9.12
C MET A 41 -8.09 -4.14 -9.34
N ILE A 42 -8.92 -3.13 -9.06
CA ILE A 42 -10.36 -3.16 -9.35
C ILE A 42 -10.60 -3.32 -10.86
N THR A 43 -9.85 -2.57 -11.67
CA THR A 43 -9.99 -2.60 -13.13
C THR A 43 -9.58 -3.95 -13.71
N ILE A 44 -8.43 -4.49 -13.26
CA ILE A 44 -7.95 -5.83 -13.66
C ILE A 44 -9.00 -6.87 -13.29
N THR A 45 -9.49 -6.86 -12.05
CA THR A 45 -10.53 -7.79 -11.57
C THR A 45 -11.79 -7.72 -12.43
N ARG A 46 -12.27 -6.50 -12.72
CA ARG A 46 -13.45 -6.29 -13.58
C ARG A 46 -13.22 -6.89 -14.97
N ASN A 47 -12.07 -6.64 -15.58
CA ASN A 47 -11.75 -7.13 -16.92
C ASN A 47 -11.64 -8.66 -16.95
N HIS A 48 -11.02 -9.27 -15.94
CA HIS A 48 -10.93 -10.72 -15.82
C HIS A 48 -12.30 -11.37 -15.60
N MET A 49 -13.15 -10.79 -14.74
CA MET A 49 -14.53 -11.26 -14.57
C MET A 49 -15.31 -11.17 -15.89
N GLN A 50 -15.19 -10.04 -16.60
CA GLN A 50 -15.83 -9.86 -17.90
C GLN A 50 -15.34 -10.93 -18.90
N PHE A 51 -14.02 -11.15 -18.97
CA PHE A 51 -13.41 -12.13 -19.87
C PHE A 51 -13.90 -13.55 -19.55
N ALA A 52 -13.78 -13.98 -18.29
CA ALA A 52 -14.21 -15.30 -17.85
C ALA A 52 -15.70 -15.54 -18.11
N LEU A 53 -16.55 -14.55 -17.86
CA LEU A 53 -17.99 -14.65 -18.17
C LEU A 53 -18.25 -14.74 -19.68
N THR A 54 -17.52 -13.98 -20.50
CA THR A 54 -17.65 -14.08 -21.96
C THR A 54 -17.14 -15.41 -22.51
N GLU A 55 -16.10 -15.99 -21.91
CA GLU A 55 -15.57 -17.29 -22.30
C GLU A 55 -16.55 -18.42 -21.96
N VAL A 56 -17.11 -18.39 -20.74
CA VAL A 56 -18.18 -19.31 -20.33
C VAL A 56 -19.40 -19.17 -21.25
N ALA A 57 -19.81 -17.95 -21.60
CA ALA A 57 -20.91 -17.72 -22.54
C ALA A 57 -20.64 -18.31 -23.93
N LYS A 58 -19.43 -18.12 -24.48
CA LYS A 58 -19.03 -18.72 -25.77
C LYS A 58 -19.01 -20.25 -25.73
N ASN A 59 -18.48 -20.82 -24.64
CA ASN A 59 -18.46 -22.27 -24.45
C ASN A 59 -19.88 -22.84 -24.32
N MET A 60 -20.80 -22.10 -23.68
CA MET A 60 -22.21 -22.47 -23.64
C MET A 60 -22.88 -22.45 -25.02
N GLU A 61 -22.64 -21.43 -25.84
CA GLU A 61 -23.16 -21.39 -27.22
C GLU A 61 -22.62 -22.54 -28.09
N ALA A 62 -21.35 -22.90 -27.92
CA ALA A 62 -20.73 -24.02 -28.63
C ALA A 62 -21.36 -25.37 -28.23
N ILE A 63 -21.59 -25.59 -26.94
CA ILE A 63 -22.25 -26.81 -26.42
C ILE A 63 -23.70 -26.89 -26.89
N GLY A 64 -24.43 -25.77 -26.88
CA GLY A 64 -25.81 -25.68 -27.36
C GLY A 64 -25.98 -25.93 -28.86
N LYS A 65 -24.96 -25.61 -29.68
CA LYS A 65 -24.96 -25.92 -31.12
C LYS A 65 -24.64 -27.38 -31.43
N MET A 66 -23.88 -28.08 -30.57
CA MET A 66 -23.57 -29.51 -30.73
C MET A 66 -24.71 -30.43 -30.29
N GLN A 67 -25.52 -30.03 -29.32
CA GLN A 67 -26.64 -30.82 -28.82
C GLN A 67 -27.96 -30.27 -29.37
N ASN A 68 -28.52 -30.92 -30.38
CA ASN A 68 -29.78 -30.58 -31.05
C ASN A 68 -31.04 -30.72 -30.14
N THR A 69 -30.87 -30.70 -28.82
CA THR A 69 -31.87 -30.95 -27.79
C THR A 69 -32.08 -29.69 -26.93
N LYS A 70 -33.31 -29.17 -26.95
CA LYS A 70 -33.80 -27.97 -26.26
C LYS A 70 -33.62 -27.95 -24.73
N THR A 71 -33.18 -29.02 -24.10
CA THR A 71 -32.84 -29.02 -22.68
C THR A 71 -31.39 -28.55 -22.52
N LEU A 72 -31.23 -27.25 -22.28
CA LEU A 72 -30.00 -26.68 -21.75
C LEU A 72 -29.45 -27.62 -20.67
N ASN A 73 -28.26 -28.18 -20.89
CA ASN A 73 -27.61 -29.08 -19.95
C ASN A 73 -27.10 -28.24 -18.77
N VAL A 74 -28.02 -27.79 -17.91
CA VAL A 74 -27.79 -26.85 -16.79
C VAL A 74 -26.63 -27.33 -15.91
N THR A 75 -26.50 -28.63 -15.72
CA THR A 75 -25.42 -29.28 -14.98
C THR A 75 -24.04 -29.04 -15.58
N ALA A 76 -23.90 -29.04 -16.91
CA ALA A 76 -22.64 -28.73 -17.58
C ALA A 76 -22.28 -27.24 -17.47
N CYS A 77 -23.29 -26.37 -17.58
CA CYS A 77 -23.15 -24.92 -17.38
C CYS A 77 -22.69 -24.58 -15.96
N LEU A 78 -23.35 -25.15 -14.95
CA LEU A 78 -22.97 -24.97 -13.54
C LEU A 78 -21.54 -25.46 -13.28
N LYS A 79 -21.11 -26.54 -13.95
CA LYS A 79 -19.74 -27.05 -13.84
C LYS A 79 -18.72 -26.08 -14.42
N GLU A 80 -18.95 -25.49 -15.59
CA GLU A 80 -18.04 -24.51 -16.18
C GLU A 80 -18.01 -23.19 -15.38
N LEU A 81 -19.17 -22.71 -14.92
CA LEU A 81 -19.25 -21.57 -14.00
C LEU A 81 -18.48 -21.81 -12.70
N SER A 82 -18.57 -23.02 -12.13
CA SER A 82 -17.86 -23.37 -10.90
C SER A 82 -16.33 -23.35 -11.08
N LYS A 83 -15.82 -23.81 -12.23
CA LYS A 83 -14.38 -23.75 -12.55
C LYS A 83 -13.90 -22.31 -12.70
N ALA A 84 -14.65 -21.49 -13.44
CA ALA A 84 -14.33 -20.08 -13.62
C ALA A 84 -14.34 -19.32 -12.27
N ALA A 85 -15.31 -19.62 -11.40
CA ALA A 85 -15.39 -19.03 -10.06
C ALA A 85 -14.18 -19.40 -9.18
N VAL A 86 -13.71 -20.65 -9.23
CA VAL A 86 -12.51 -21.09 -8.48
C VAL A 86 -11.24 -20.39 -8.99
N ALA A 87 -11.07 -20.29 -10.31
CA ALA A 87 -9.92 -19.59 -10.91
C ALA A 87 -9.90 -18.10 -10.53
N LEU A 88 -11.05 -17.43 -10.63
CA LEU A 88 -11.22 -16.03 -10.21
C LEU A 88 -10.92 -15.83 -8.72
N GLY A 89 -11.37 -16.76 -7.87
CA GLY A 89 -11.10 -16.72 -6.43
C GLY A 89 -9.61 -16.82 -6.11
N TYR A 90 -8.88 -17.71 -6.78
CA TYR A 90 -7.44 -17.88 -6.58
C TYR A 90 -6.63 -16.66 -7.03
N GLU A 91 -6.95 -16.09 -8.19
CA GLU A 91 -6.27 -14.88 -8.70
C GLU A 91 -6.55 -13.64 -7.83
N LEU A 92 -7.77 -13.51 -7.31
CA LEU A 92 -8.13 -12.48 -6.34
C LEU A 92 -7.32 -12.63 -5.05
N ASP A 93 -7.12 -13.86 -4.57
CA ASP A 93 -6.37 -14.11 -3.33
C ASP A 93 -4.87 -13.77 -3.48
N LEU A 94 -4.25 -14.17 -4.60
CA LEU A 94 -2.88 -13.77 -4.97
C LEU A 94 -2.74 -12.24 -5.04
N SER A 95 -3.70 -11.59 -5.68
CA SER A 95 -3.78 -10.14 -5.83
C SER A 95 -3.86 -9.42 -4.48
N LEU A 96 -4.73 -9.88 -3.58
CA LEU A 96 -4.87 -9.33 -2.23
C LEU A 96 -3.61 -9.57 -1.40
N THR A 97 -2.98 -10.73 -1.53
CA THR A 97 -1.74 -11.08 -0.84
C THR A 97 -0.59 -10.16 -1.25
N ASN A 98 -0.45 -9.88 -2.55
CA ASN A 98 0.54 -8.93 -3.05
C ASN A 98 0.28 -7.49 -2.56
N GLY A 99 -0.98 -7.06 -2.55
CA GLY A 99 -1.38 -5.76 -2.00
C GLY A 99 -1.05 -5.61 -0.52
N ARG A 100 -1.34 -6.65 0.30
CA ARG A 100 -0.96 -6.68 1.72
C ARG A 100 0.55 -6.55 1.92
N ARG A 101 1.33 -7.32 1.16
CA ARG A 101 2.80 -7.28 1.24
C ARG A 101 3.38 -5.91 0.90
N HIS A 102 2.84 -5.23 -0.11
CA HIS A 102 3.26 -3.87 -0.44
C HIS A 102 2.93 -2.87 0.68
N ASN A 103 1.73 -2.97 1.27
CA ASN A 103 1.33 -2.13 2.40
C ASN A 103 2.25 -2.31 3.61
N ASP A 104 2.58 -3.56 3.95
CA ASP A 104 3.47 -3.86 5.08
C ASP A 104 4.87 -3.26 4.88
N GLN A 105 5.41 -3.37 3.65
CA GLN A 105 6.71 -2.75 3.30
C GLN A 105 6.67 -1.22 3.38
N SER A 106 5.58 -0.59 2.94
CA SER A 106 5.41 0.87 3.05
C SER A 106 5.32 1.33 4.51
N CYS A 107 4.56 0.61 5.34
CA CYS A 107 4.47 0.86 6.78
C CYS A 107 5.84 0.71 7.46
N GLU A 108 6.60 -0.33 7.13
CA GLU A 108 7.95 -0.55 7.69
C GLU A 108 8.91 0.59 7.34
N LYS A 109 8.91 1.04 6.08
CA LYS A 109 9.72 2.21 5.64
C LYS A 109 9.36 3.47 6.41
N LEU A 110 8.06 3.72 6.63
CA LEU A 110 7.60 4.88 7.39
C LEU A 110 8.02 4.80 8.86
N ILE A 111 7.82 3.65 9.51
CA ILE A 111 8.24 3.41 10.90
C ILE A 111 9.74 3.63 11.05
N ASN A 112 10.55 3.15 10.11
CA ASN A 112 11.99 3.37 10.10
C ASN A 112 12.36 4.86 9.93
N CYS A 113 11.68 5.61 9.06
CA CYS A 113 11.86 7.06 8.91
C CYS A 113 11.56 7.79 10.22
N CYS A 114 10.40 7.51 10.82
CA CYS A 114 9.95 8.10 12.08
C CYS A 114 10.90 7.77 13.24
N THR A 115 11.36 6.52 13.34
CA THR A 115 12.30 6.09 14.37
C THR A 115 13.65 6.78 14.23
N LYS A 116 14.15 6.94 13.00
CA LYS A 116 15.39 7.68 12.72
C LYS A 116 15.26 9.16 13.06
N ALA A 117 14.14 9.78 12.69
CA ALA A 117 13.85 11.17 13.03
C ALA A 117 13.82 11.37 14.55
N ARG A 118 13.15 10.47 15.29
CA ARG A 118 13.08 10.49 16.76
C ARG A 118 14.44 10.29 17.43
N LYS A 119 15.24 9.31 16.99
CA LYS A 119 16.59 9.12 17.53
C LYS A 119 17.46 10.37 17.33
N ASN A 120 17.37 10.99 16.17
CA ASN A 120 18.10 12.23 15.88
C ASN A 120 17.64 13.39 16.76
N THR A 121 16.33 13.53 17.02
CA THR A 121 15.82 14.56 17.94
C THR A 121 16.28 14.30 19.37
N ASP A 122 16.18 13.06 19.86
CA ASP A 122 16.54 12.70 21.23
C ASP A 122 18.04 12.92 21.48
N PHE A 123 18.88 12.53 20.52
CA PHE A 123 20.32 12.80 20.57
C PHE A 123 20.61 14.30 20.61
N ALA A 124 19.97 15.08 19.75
CA ALA A 124 20.19 16.53 19.71
C ALA A 124 19.71 17.23 20.99
N VAL A 125 18.60 16.78 21.59
CA VAL A 125 18.11 17.26 22.89
C VAL A 125 19.08 16.92 24.02
N SER A 126 19.64 15.70 24.03
CA SER A 126 20.62 15.31 25.05
C SER A 126 21.90 16.17 24.98
N THR A 127 22.42 16.39 23.77
CA THR A 127 23.60 17.23 23.52
C THR A 127 23.33 18.68 23.95
N LEU A 128 22.13 19.19 23.66
CA LEU A 128 21.73 20.53 24.09
C LEU A 128 21.68 20.64 25.61
N ARG A 129 21.13 19.63 26.29
CA ARG A 129 21.03 19.59 27.75
C ARG A 129 22.42 19.61 28.40
N GLU A 130 23.38 18.86 27.85
CA GLU A 130 24.78 18.88 28.30
C GLU A 130 25.42 20.25 28.13
N LYS A 131 25.23 20.89 26.95
CA LYS A 131 25.73 22.25 26.72
C LYS A 131 25.11 23.28 27.67
N LEU A 132 23.81 23.20 27.93
CA LEU A 132 23.14 24.07 28.90
C LEU A 132 23.65 23.84 30.33
N TYR A 133 23.90 22.59 30.72
CA TYR A 133 24.52 22.27 32.01
C TYR A 133 25.92 22.88 32.13
N GLN A 134 26.75 22.73 31.09
CA GLN A 134 28.08 23.34 31.05
C GLN A 134 28.03 24.86 31.12
N CYS A 135 27.06 25.52 30.47
CA CYS A 135 26.91 26.98 30.53
C CYS A 135 26.37 27.51 31.87
N VAL A 136 25.65 26.71 32.65
CA VAL A 136 25.09 27.13 33.96
C VAL A 136 26.09 26.90 35.10
N TYR A 137 26.98 25.92 34.95
CA TYR A 137 27.95 25.52 35.97
C TYR A 137 29.42 25.84 35.61
N ALA A 138 29.66 26.56 34.52
CA ALA A 138 30.94 27.22 34.21
C ALA A 138 30.92 28.67 34.69
#